data_AF-A0A973CDN2-F1
#
_entry.id   AF-A0A973CDN2-F1
#
_cell.length_a   1.000
_cell.length_b   1.000
_cell.length_c   1.000
_cell.angle_alpha   90.00
_cell.angle_beta   90.00
_cell.angle_gamma   90.00
#
_symmetry.space_group_name_H-M   'P 1'
#
loop_
_entity.id
_entity.type
_entity.pdbx_description
1 polymer ?
#
loop_
_entity_poly.entity_id
_entity_poly.type
_entity_poly.pdbx_seq_one_letter_code
_entity_poly.pdbx_strand_id
1 'polypeptide(L)'
;EIQIDNISGKILQVEYRRSDLIESLHDGSFFHEYAKLWLFLPAAVILLMLWITGIYMFLMPYILRRQNRKKVALRDADQGLSSLIN
;
A
#
# COMPACT_ATOMS: atom_id res chain seq x y z
N GLU A 1 13.86 8.39 27.86
CA GLU A 1 12.51 7.94 28.24
C GLU A 1 12.46 7.84 29.74
N ILE A 2 11.38 8.35 30.34
CA ILE A 2 11.18 8.33 31.78
C ILE A 2 9.93 7.48 32.01
N GLN A 3 10.07 6.42 32.79
CA GLN A 3 8.93 5.62 33.25
C GLN A 3 8.52 6.08 34.64
N ILE A 4 7.22 6.35 34.79
CA ILE A 4 6.61 6.86 36.01
C ILE A 4 5.51 5.90 36.42
N ASP A 5 5.48 5.52 37.70
CA ASP A 5 4.38 4.77 38.28
C ASP A 5 3.10 5.62 38.28
N ASN A 6 2.04 5.13 37.64
CA ASN A 6 0.83 5.91 37.39
C ASN A 6 0.00 6.22 38.66
N ILE A 7 0.21 5.48 39.77
CA ILE A 7 -0.57 5.66 41.01
C ILE A 7 0.21 6.51 42.02
N SER A 8 1.50 6.23 42.21
CA SER A 8 2.34 6.89 43.21
C SER A 8 3.14 8.07 42.66
N GLY A 9 3.22 8.23 41.34
CA GLY A 9 4.04 9.26 40.68
C GLY A 9 5.54 9.02 40.82
N LYS A 10 5.95 7.84 41.32
CA LYS A 10 7.36 7.52 41.52
C LYS A 10 8.05 7.27 40.18
N ILE A 11 9.22 7.87 39.99
CA ILE A 11 10.08 7.58 38.83
C ILE A 11 10.66 6.17 39.01
N LEU A 12 10.33 5.27 38.08
CA LEU A 12 10.78 3.89 38.10
C LEU A 12 12.11 3.72 37.36
N GLN A 13 12.25 4.41 36.21
CA GLN A 13 13.39 4.21 35.32
C GLN A 13 13.62 5.46 34.45
N VAL A 14 14.89 5.80 34.25
CA VAL A 14 15.32 6.84 33.32
C VAL A 14 16.36 6.22 32.39
N GLU A 15 16.02 6.12 31.11
CA GLU A 15 16.91 5.58 30.09
C GLU A 15 17.03 6.50 28.89
N TYR A 16 18.11 6.36 28.13
CA TYR A 16 18.27 7.06 26.87
C TYR A 16 17.31 6.49 25.81
N ARG A 17 16.43 7.33 25.25
CA ARG A 17 15.40 6.90 24.29
C ARG A 17 15.99 6.82 22.89
N ARG A 18 16.45 5.63 22.50
CA ARG A 18 17.02 5.40 21.17
C ARG A 18 16.01 5.62 20.03
N SER A 19 14.71 5.52 20.32
CA SER A 19 13.64 5.74 19.34
C SER A 19 13.40 7.21 18.99
N ASP A 20 14.00 8.18 19.69
CA ASP A 20 13.88 9.62 19.39
C ASP A 20 14.20 9.95 17.93
N LEU A 21 15.23 9.29 17.40
CA LEU A 21 15.66 9.48 16.01
C LEU A 21 14.63 8.93 15.02
N ILE A 22 14.05 7.77 15.33
CA ILE A 22 13.04 7.14 14.47
C ILE A 22 11.74 7.95 14.53
N GLU A 23 11.36 8.43 15.71
CA GLU A 23 10.18 9.25 15.93
C GLU A 23 10.28 10.58 15.19
N SER A 24 11.39 11.29 15.34
CA SER A 24 11.64 12.56 14.63
C SER A 24 11.74 12.40 13.11
N LEU A 25 12.29 11.28 12.64
CA LEU A 25 12.34 10.97 11.21
C LEU A 25 10.94 10.64 10.67
N HIS A 26 10.16 9.85 11.42
CA HIS A 26 8.84 9.39 11.01
C HIS A 26 7.81 10.53 11.01
N ASP A 27 7.89 11.45 11.95
CA ASP A 27 6.99 12.61 12.00
C ASP A 27 7.52 13.83 11.21
N GLY A 28 8.73 13.69 10.65
CA GLY A 28 9.47 14.68 9.85
C GLY A 28 9.95 15.92 10.61
N SER A 29 9.80 15.95 11.94
CA SER A 29 10.40 16.99 12.79
C SER A 29 11.92 16.95 12.78
N PHE A 30 12.53 15.84 12.35
CA PHE A 30 13.97 15.74 12.06
C PHE A 30 14.41 16.77 11.01
N PHE A 31 13.56 17.08 10.03
CA PHE A 31 13.88 18.02 8.96
C PHE A 31 13.24 19.40 9.18
N HIS A 32 11.97 19.47 9.56
CA HIS A 32 11.30 20.75 9.85
C HIS A 32 10.00 20.56 10.65
N GLU A 33 9.77 21.40 11.67
CA GLU A 33 8.60 21.31 12.57
C GLU A 33 7.24 21.45 11.84
N TYR A 34 7.19 22.19 10.73
CA TYR A 34 5.98 22.41 9.92
C TYR A 34 5.77 21.36 8.81
N ALA A 35 6.68 20.40 8.65
CA ALA A 35 6.58 19.37 7.61
C ALA A 35 5.42 18.37 7.88
N LYS A 36 4.97 18.27 9.14
CA LYS A 36 4.04 17.24 9.64
C LYS A 36 2.78 17.05 8.82
N LEU A 37 2.13 18.12 8.38
CA LEU A 37 0.87 18.03 7.63
C LEU A 37 1.03 18.28 6.14
N TRP A 38 1.74 19.34 5.75
CA TRP A 38 1.78 19.78 4.35
C TRP A 38 2.68 18.94 3.45
N LEU A 39 3.68 18.24 4.00
CA LEU A 39 4.57 17.39 3.21
C LEU A 39 4.08 15.93 3.18
N PHE A 40 3.75 15.37 4.34
CA PHE A 40 3.37 13.97 4.45
C PHE A 40 2.00 13.66 3.85
N LEU A 41 1.01 14.55 3.98
CA LEU A 41 -0.33 14.27 3.48
C LEU A 41 -0.35 14.21 1.94
N PRO A 42 0.22 15.18 1.19
CA PRO A 42 0.33 15.05 -0.26
C PRO A 42 1.19 13.87 -0.70
N ALA A 43 2.31 13.60 -0.01
CA ALA A 43 3.17 12.45 -0.31
C ALA A 43 2.43 11.11 -0.15
N ALA A 44 1.65 10.95 0.92
CA ALA A 44 0.84 9.77 1.17
C ALA A 44 -0.25 9.58 0.09
N VAL A 45 -0.89 10.67 -0.35
CA VAL A 45 -1.88 10.63 -1.44
C VAL A 45 -1.24 10.19 -2.76
N ILE A 46 -0.07 10.75 -3.11
CA ILE A 46 0.66 10.36 -4.32
C ILE A 46 1.08 8.89 -4.25
N LEU A 47 1.62 8.46 -3.10
CA LEU A 47 2.00 7.07 -2.89
C LEU A 47 0.80 6.13 -3.02
N LEU A 48 -0.37 6.49 -2.46
CA LEU A 48 -1.60 5.73 -2.59
C LEU A 48 -2.02 5.59 -4.07
N MET A 49 -1.98 6.68 -4.84
CA MET A 49 -2.29 6.64 -6.27
C MET A 49 -1.31 5.75 -7.05
N LEU A 50 -0.02 5.83 -6.75
CA LEU A 50 0.99 4.98 -7.36
C LEU A 50 0.76 3.49 -7.02
N TRP A 51 0.36 3.21 -5.77
CA TRP A 51 0.08 1.85 -5.33
C TRP A 51 -1.15 1.27 -6.05
N ILE A 52 -2.23 2.04 -6.16
CA ILE A 52 -3.45 1.63 -6.87
C ILE A 52 -3.16 1.38 -8.35
N THR A 53 -2.43 2.28 -9.01
CA THR A 53 -2.06 2.13 -10.42
C THR A 53 -1.11 0.95 -10.65
N GLY A 54 -0.14 0.73 -9.76
CA GLY A 54 0.75 -0.42 -9.78
C GLY A 54 -0.01 -1.75 -9.66
N ILE A 55 -0.94 -1.85 -8.70
CA ILE A 55 -1.81 -3.03 -8.52
C ILE A 55 -2.68 -3.24 -9.77
N TYR A 56 -3.29 -2.18 -10.29
CA TYR A 56 -4.10 -2.26 -11.50
C TYR A 56 -3.30 -2.82 -12.68
N MET A 57 -2.12 -2.26 -12.95
CA MET A 57 -1.24 -2.73 -14.02
C MET A 57 -0.74 -4.16 -13.79
N PHE A 58 -0.49 -4.54 -12.54
CA PHE A 58 -0.08 -5.89 -12.20
C PHE A 58 -1.19 -6.91 -12.46
N LEU A 59 -2.45 -6.63 -12.09
CA LEU A 59 -3.56 -7.58 -12.23
C LEU A 59 -4.10 -7.65 -13.68
N MET A 60 -4.09 -6.54 -14.41
CA MET A 60 -4.64 -6.44 -15.76
C MET A 60 -4.19 -7.55 -16.73
N PRO A 61 -2.88 -7.87 -16.89
CA PRO A 61 -2.44 -8.90 -17.84
C PRO A 61 -2.99 -10.29 -17.49
N TYR A 62 -3.13 -10.62 -16.20
CA TYR A 62 -3.67 -11.91 -15.77
C TYR A 62 -5.17 -12.03 -16.08
N ILE A 63 -5.92 -10.95 -15.87
CA ILE A 63 -7.36 -10.90 -16.16
C ILE A 63 -7.59 -10.99 -17.67
N LEU A 64 -6.87 -10.20 -18.48
CA LEU A 64 -7.01 -10.19 -19.94
C LEU A 64 -6.64 -11.55 -20.56
N ARG A 65 -5.58 -12.20 -20.08
CA ARG A 65 -5.20 -13.56 -20.52
C ARG A 65 -6.31 -14.58 -20.28
N ARG A 66 -6.98 -14.52 -19.13
CA ARG A 66 -8.12 -15.40 -18.82
C ARG A 66 -9.31 -15.12 -19.73
N GLN A 67 -9.64 -13.86 -19.98
CA GLN A 67 -10.74 -13.49 -20.87
C GLN A 67 -10.48 -13.92 -22.32
N ASN A 68 -9.26 -13.72 -22.82
CA ASN A 68 -8.90 -14.10 -24.19
C ASN A 68 -8.97 -15.61 -24.40
N ARG A 69 -8.55 -16.43 -23.42
CA ARG A 69 -8.70 -17.88 -23.47
C ARG A 69 -10.16 -18.32 -23.57
N LYS A 70 -11.05 -17.69 -22.80
CA LYS A 70 -12.50 -17.96 -22.88
C LYS A 70 -13.07 -17.58 -24.25
N LYS A 71 -12.69 -16.41 -24.78
CA LYS A 71 -13.14 -15.96 -26.11
C LYS A 71 -12.68 -16.90 -27.23
N VAL A 72 -11.45 -17.41 -27.18
CA VAL A 72 -10.94 -18.39 -28.15
C VAL A 72 -11.73 -19.69 -28.06
N ALA A 73 -11.89 -20.26 -26.87
CA ALA A 73 -12.63 -21.51 -26.69
C ALA A 73 -14.10 -21.43 -27.17
N LEU A 74 -14.76 -20.28 -26.95
CA LEU A 74 -16.13 -20.05 -27.45
C LEU A 74 -16.18 -19.96 -28.98
N ARG A 75 -15.19 -19.32 -29.62
CA ARG A 75 -15.09 -19.24 -31.09
C ARG A 75 -14.85 -20.61 -31.72
N ASP A 76 -13.97 -21.41 -31.12
CA ASP A 76 -13.66 -22.75 -31.63
C ASP A 76 -14.88 -23.67 -31.54
N ALA A 77 -15.67 -23.57 -30.46
CA ALA A 77 -16.93 -24.31 -30.30
C ALA A 77 -17.99 -23.92 -31.35
N ASP A 78 -18.13 -22.62 -31.63
CA ASP A 78 -19.08 -22.10 -32.62
C ASP A 78 -18.71 -22.54 -34.05
N GLN A 79 -17.43 -22.47 -34.41
CA GLN A 79 -16.94 -22.96 -35.71
C GLN A 79 -17.16 -24.47 -35.88
N GLY A 80 -16.88 -25.25 -34.85
CA GLY A 80 -17.13 -26.69 -34.86
C GLY A 80 -18.61 -27.02 -35.06
N LEU A 81 -19.51 -26.29 -34.38
CA LEU A 81 -20.95 -26.48 -34.55
C LEU A 81 -21.41 -26.13 -35.99
N SER A 82 -20.92 -25.01 -36.54
CA SER A 82 -21.24 -24.60 -37.91
C SER A 82 -20.78 -25.60 -38.97
N SER A 83 -19.66 -26.32 -38.75
CA SER A 83 -19.18 -27.36 -39.67
C SER A 83 -19.97 -28.67 -39.63
N LEU A 84 -20.79 -28.89 -38.58
CA LEU A 84 -21.62 -30.09 -38.45
C LEU A 84 -23.02 -29.90 -39.05
N ILE A 85 -23.43 -28.66 -39.29
CA ILE A 85 -24.77 -28.31 -39.77
C ILE A 85 -24.80 -28.11 -41.30
N ASN A 86 -23.65 -27.85 -41.93
CA ASN A 86 -23.47 -27.79 -43.39
C ASN A 86 -23.11 -29.16 -43.98
#